data_AF-A0A952X8U6-F1
#
_entry.id   AF-A0A952X8U6-F1
#
_cell.length_a   1.000
_cell.length_b   1.000
_cell.length_c   1.000
_cell.angle_alpha   90.00
_cell.angle_beta   90.00
_cell.angle_gamma   90.00
#
_symmetry.space_group_name_H-M   'P 1'
#
loop_
_entity.id
_entity.type
_entity.pdbx_description
1 polymer ?
#
loop_
_entity_poly.entity_id
_entity_poly.type
_entity_poly.pdbx_seq_one_letter_code
_entity_poly.pdbx_strand_id
1 'polypeptide(L)'
;MPDTRFYKNKGPFTLKQISEFLGIPLSFGDNLDQKISEVATLQTATSNDLACYHNYKYQDALRSTKAAVCIIAEDLVDHRPNHLPVFISKTPYRDYAKLLGMFYQDLQYMSEIASTAVISPTAKIGQGCTIGHYVVIEDGVEIGDHTVIASHTVIAANCIVGASCKIDSHVSVSNSLIGSHVGIKTGARIGQRGFGFDMDAKGHIPVPQLGRVIIEDYVDIGANTTIDRGSNADTHIKKGARIDNQVMIAHNVIIGEYSILVAQVGIAGSTQLGKFVIAAGQVGIAGHLTIGDGVQIAAKSGLMRDVEAGAKIAGYPAIPIREHFKQVAVLSKLASTKGK
;
A
#
# COMPACT_ATOMS: atom_id res chain seq x y z
N MET A 1 20.44 -13.21 4.27
CA MET A 1 20.86 -11.80 4.31
C MET A 1 20.29 -11.08 3.09
N PRO A 2 19.87 -9.82 3.22
CA PRO A 2 19.48 -8.99 2.09
C PRO A 2 20.62 -8.86 1.07
N ASP A 3 20.26 -8.78 -0.21
CA ASP A 3 21.22 -8.70 -1.30
C ASP A 3 21.84 -7.29 -1.35
N THR A 4 23.15 -7.22 -1.12
CA THR A 4 23.90 -5.95 -0.99
C THR A 4 23.98 -5.16 -2.29
N ARG A 5 23.63 -5.75 -3.43
CA ARG A 5 23.48 -5.02 -4.70
C ARG A 5 22.32 -4.05 -4.67
N PHE A 6 21.28 -4.35 -3.88
CA PHE A 6 20.04 -3.58 -3.82
C PHE A 6 19.85 -2.87 -2.48
N TYR A 7 20.39 -3.44 -1.39
CA TYR A 7 20.16 -2.95 -0.05
C TYR A 7 21.47 -2.65 0.67
N LYS A 8 21.63 -1.39 1.12
CA LYS A 8 22.78 -0.98 1.92
C LYS A 8 22.39 -0.94 3.40
N ASN A 9 22.94 -1.86 4.18
CA ASN A 9 22.77 -1.86 5.62
C ASN A 9 23.46 -0.61 6.25
N LYS A 10 22.75 0.06 7.17
CA LYS A 10 23.19 1.25 7.91
C LYS A 10 23.74 0.95 9.32
N GLY A 11 23.62 -0.29 9.77
CA GLY A 11 24.23 -0.77 11.01
C GLY A 11 25.76 -0.85 10.93
N PRO A 12 26.41 -1.38 11.99
CA PRO A 12 25.77 -1.95 13.18
C PRO A 12 25.22 -0.87 14.14
N PHE A 13 24.19 -1.23 14.90
CA PHE A 13 23.61 -0.41 15.97
C PHE A 13 23.77 -1.08 17.32
N THR A 14 23.97 -0.32 18.40
CA THR A 14 24.01 -0.89 19.75
C THR A 14 22.61 -1.24 20.26
N LEU A 15 22.51 -2.16 21.21
CA LEU A 15 21.25 -2.46 21.89
C LEU A 15 20.64 -1.22 22.56
N LYS A 16 21.48 -0.30 23.06
CA LYS A 16 21.06 1.02 23.54
C LYS A 16 20.35 1.84 22.46
N GLN A 17 20.96 1.98 21.27
CA GLN A 17 20.39 2.73 20.15
C GLN A 17 19.06 2.11 19.68
N ILE A 18 19.00 0.77 19.63
CA ILE A 18 17.78 0.04 19.29
C ILE A 18 16.69 0.26 20.34
N SER A 19 17.06 0.21 21.62
CA SER A 19 16.16 0.46 22.74
C SER A 19 15.55 1.86 22.69
N GLU A 20 16.39 2.88 22.50
CA GLU A 20 15.99 4.29 22.39
C GLU A 20 15.10 4.52 21.17
N PHE A 21 15.47 3.95 20.02
CA PHE A 21 14.71 4.07 18.77
C PHE A 21 13.32 3.44 18.87
N LEU A 22 13.20 2.29 19.52
CA LEU A 22 11.92 1.61 19.71
C LEU A 22 11.10 2.18 20.87
N GLY A 23 11.75 2.86 21.82
CA GLY A 23 11.15 3.23 23.10
C GLY A 23 10.85 2.01 23.99
N ILE A 24 11.62 0.92 23.82
CA ILE A 24 11.43 -0.35 24.54
C ILE A 24 12.74 -0.67 25.27
N PRO A 25 12.74 -0.80 26.60
CA PRO A 25 13.94 -1.20 27.33
C PRO A 25 14.28 -2.67 27.07
N LEU A 26 15.58 -2.99 27.07
CA LEU A 26 16.02 -4.38 27.07
C LEU A 26 15.57 -5.03 28.39
N SER A 27 14.71 -6.04 28.30
CA SER A 27 14.07 -6.64 29.49
C SER A 27 14.92 -7.75 30.10
N PHE A 28 15.71 -8.43 29.27
CA PHE A 28 16.66 -9.45 29.69
C PHE A 28 17.98 -9.27 28.94
N GLY A 29 19.10 -9.30 29.67
CA GLY A 29 20.43 -8.92 29.19
C GLY A 29 20.87 -7.57 29.77
N ASP A 30 22.17 -7.37 29.90
CA ASP A 30 22.79 -6.20 30.57
C ASP A 30 23.78 -5.44 29.67
N ASN A 31 24.28 -6.07 28.60
CA ASN A 31 25.23 -5.46 27.69
C ASN A 31 24.57 -4.55 26.64
N LEU A 32 24.13 -3.36 27.05
CA LEU A 32 23.52 -2.36 26.16
C LEU A 32 24.47 -1.86 25.04
N ASP A 33 25.78 -2.06 25.18
CA ASP A 33 26.78 -1.69 24.18
C ASP A 33 27.01 -2.79 23.11
N GLN A 34 26.39 -3.96 23.28
CA GLN A 34 26.43 -5.02 22.27
C GLN A 34 25.93 -4.50 20.92
N LYS A 35 26.73 -4.73 19.88
CA LYS A 35 26.43 -4.31 18.51
C LYS A 35 25.63 -5.37 17.78
N ILE A 36 24.52 -4.95 17.21
CA ILE A 36 23.69 -5.72 16.29
C ILE A 36 24.00 -5.28 14.88
N SER A 37 24.49 -6.23 14.08
CA SER A 37 24.92 -5.96 12.71
C SER A 37 23.78 -6.10 11.73
N GLU A 38 22.80 -6.96 12.00
CA GLU A 38 21.77 -7.34 11.03
C GLU A 38 20.42 -7.65 11.68
N VAL A 39 19.41 -7.79 10.82
CA VAL A 39 18.07 -8.27 11.18
C VAL A 39 17.78 -9.53 10.39
N ALA A 40 17.36 -10.60 11.05
CA ALA A 40 17.17 -11.92 10.44
C ALA A 40 15.96 -12.69 10.99
N THR A 41 15.50 -13.69 10.24
CA THR A 41 14.50 -14.63 10.76
C THR A 41 15.12 -15.50 11.85
N LEU A 42 14.29 -16.02 12.77
CA LEU A 42 14.76 -16.88 13.86
C LEU A 42 15.60 -18.07 13.38
N GLN A 43 15.27 -18.63 12.21
CA GLN A 43 15.95 -19.79 11.63
C GLN A 43 17.35 -19.48 11.08
N THR A 44 17.57 -18.28 10.56
CA THR A 44 18.84 -17.90 9.92
C THR A 44 19.68 -16.95 10.74
N ALA A 45 19.13 -16.41 11.83
CA ALA A 45 19.81 -15.45 12.69
C ALA A 45 21.07 -16.05 13.32
N THR A 46 22.12 -15.24 13.33
CA THR A 46 23.42 -15.50 13.94
C THR A 46 23.60 -14.67 15.21
N SER A 47 24.73 -14.86 15.90
CA SER A 47 25.05 -14.17 17.15
C SER A 47 25.31 -12.67 17.01
N ASN A 48 25.13 -12.11 15.81
CA ASN A 48 25.22 -10.68 15.51
C ASN A 48 23.86 -10.06 15.12
N ASP A 49 22.79 -10.87 15.09
CA ASP A 49 21.54 -10.48 14.44
C ASP A 49 20.42 -10.30 15.48
N LEU A 50 19.50 -9.39 15.18
CA LEU A 50 18.22 -9.27 15.86
C LEU A 50 17.15 -10.07 15.12
N ALA A 51 16.38 -10.87 15.85
CA ALA A 51 15.23 -11.60 15.32
C ALA A 51 13.91 -11.12 15.96
N CYS A 52 12.78 -11.52 15.38
CA CYS A 52 11.45 -11.25 15.95
C CYS A 52 10.66 -12.55 16.15
N TYR A 53 10.07 -12.68 17.33
CA TYR A 53 9.16 -13.75 17.69
C TYR A 53 7.81 -13.18 18.10
N HIS A 54 6.85 -13.25 17.17
CA HIS A 54 5.50 -12.68 17.32
C HIS A 54 4.37 -13.69 17.12
N ASN A 55 4.69 -14.97 16.90
CA ASN A 55 3.68 -16.00 16.65
C ASN A 55 4.19 -17.35 17.18
N TYR A 56 3.36 -17.98 18.02
CA TYR A 56 3.65 -19.26 18.66
C TYR A 56 4.06 -20.37 17.68
N LYS A 57 3.58 -20.33 16.42
CA LYS A 57 3.96 -21.31 15.38
C LYS A 57 5.47 -21.40 15.11
N TYR A 58 6.25 -20.40 15.55
CA TYR A 58 7.70 -20.37 15.39
C TYR A 58 8.47 -20.77 16.66
N GLN A 59 7.83 -21.41 17.65
CA GLN A 59 8.47 -21.76 18.92
C GLN A 59 9.73 -22.62 18.73
N ASP A 60 9.71 -23.61 17.82
CA ASP A 60 10.89 -24.46 17.57
C ASP A 60 12.04 -23.67 16.94
N ALA A 61 11.72 -22.68 16.10
CA ALA A 61 12.71 -21.76 15.55
C ALA A 61 13.29 -20.84 16.64
N LEU A 62 12.47 -20.40 17.60
CA LEU A 62 12.95 -19.63 18.75
C LEU A 62 13.89 -20.46 19.62
N ARG A 63 13.57 -21.73 19.88
CA ARG A 63 14.41 -22.63 20.71
C ARG A 63 15.78 -22.89 20.11
N SER A 64 15.88 -22.92 18.78
CA SER A 64 17.11 -23.23 18.04
C SER A 64 17.83 -22.01 17.49
N THR A 65 17.30 -20.80 17.74
CA THR A 65 17.86 -19.57 17.18
C THR A 65 19.25 -19.28 17.75
N LYS A 66 20.11 -18.68 16.93
CA LYS A 66 21.41 -18.17 17.36
C LYS A 66 21.41 -16.64 17.45
N ALA A 67 20.25 -15.99 17.37
CA ALA A 67 20.10 -14.55 17.42
C ALA A 67 20.80 -13.96 18.65
N ALA A 68 21.42 -12.80 18.48
CA ALA A 68 22.01 -12.02 19.56
C ALA A 68 20.96 -11.51 20.55
N VAL A 69 19.81 -11.13 20.02
CA VAL A 69 18.68 -10.52 20.74
C VAL A 69 17.39 -10.80 19.97
N CYS A 70 16.25 -10.83 20.65
CA CYS A 70 14.95 -10.97 20.00
C CYS A 70 13.93 -9.93 20.47
N ILE A 71 13.13 -9.38 19.55
CA ILE A 71 11.86 -8.72 19.90
C ILE A 71 10.81 -9.81 20.07
N ILE A 72 10.24 -9.90 21.26
CA ILE A 72 9.25 -10.91 21.63
C ILE A 72 7.90 -10.28 21.94
N ALA A 73 6.82 -10.95 21.54
CA ALA A 73 5.48 -10.59 22.00
C ALA A 73 5.37 -10.75 23.52
N GLU A 74 4.72 -9.81 24.19
CA GLU A 74 4.51 -9.82 25.66
C GLU A 74 3.86 -11.13 26.14
N ASP A 75 2.88 -11.65 25.41
CA ASP A 75 2.16 -12.89 25.70
C ASP A 75 2.95 -14.17 25.40
N LEU A 76 4.12 -14.07 24.76
CA LEU A 76 4.96 -15.21 24.38
C LEU A 76 6.30 -15.25 25.11
N VAL A 77 6.55 -14.32 26.04
CA VAL A 77 7.84 -14.15 26.73
C VAL A 77 8.29 -15.41 27.48
N ASP A 78 7.35 -16.17 28.05
CA ASP A 78 7.64 -17.39 28.83
C ASP A 78 8.21 -18.55 27.99
N HIS A 79 8.12 -18.46 26.66
CA HIS A 79 8.71 -19.45 25.75
C HIS A 79 10.17 -19.14 25.38
N ARG A 80 10.72 -18.02 25.85
CA ARG A 80 12.08 -17.57 25.58
C ARG A 80 13.13 -18.52 26.19
N PRO A 81 14.20 -18.87 25.45
CA PRO A 81 15.37 -19.50 26.04
C PRO A 81 16.02 -18.59 27.10
N ASN A 82 16.33 -19.10 28.28
CA ASN A 82 16.84 -18.29 29.41
C ASN A 82 18.03 -17.39 29.06
N HIS A 83 18.89 -17.83 28.13
CA HIS A 83 20.09 -17.15 27.71
C HIS A 83 19.88 -16.07 26.65
N LEU A 84 18.69 -15.95 26.05
CA LEU A 84 18.44 -15.06 24.91
C LEU A 84 18.00 -13.66 25.38
N PRO A 85 18.77 -12.59 25.17
CA PRO A 85 18.33 -11.23 25.45
C PRO A 85 17.07 -10.86 24.66
N VAL A 86 16.15 -10.10 25.26
CA VAL A 86 14.91 -9.70 24.56
C VAL A 86 14.42 -8.29 24.86
N PHE A 87 13.79 -7.70 23.85
CA PHE A 87 12.87 -6.57 23.98
C PHE A 87 11.44 -7.12 24.00
N ILE A 88 10.69 -6.81 25.06
CA ILE A 88 9.27 -7.21 25.17
C ILE A 88 8.41 -6.14 24.51
N SER A 89 7.62 -6.52 23.52
CA SER A 89 6.78 -5.61 22.75
C SER A 89 5.31 -6.04 22.73
N LYS A 90 4.42 -5.05 22.82
CA LYS A 90 2.97 -5.20 22.58
C LYS A 90 2.61 -5.28 21.10
N THR A 91 3.50 -4.80 20.23
CA THR A 91 3.33 -4.78 18.77
C THR A 91 4.60 -5.27 18.08
N PRO A 92 5.07 -6.50 18.36
CA PRO A 92 6.40 -6.97 18.01
C PRO A 92 6.69 -6.90 16.50
N TYR A 93 5.70 -7.21 15.65
CA TYR A 93 5.88 -7.13 14.20
C TYR A 93 5.96 -5.69 13.70
N ARG A 94 5.24 -4.74 14.34
CA ARG A 94 5.35 -3.30 14.02
C ARG A 94 6.73 -2.77 14.37
N ASP A 95 7.25 -3.14 15.54
CA ASP A 95 8.58 -2.70 15.98
C ASP A 95 9.70 -3.35 15.16
N TYR A 96 9.53 -4.62 14.79
CA TYR A 96 10.39 -5.28 13.81
C TYR A 96 10.39 -4.55 12.45
N ALA A 97 9.23 -4.12 11.95
CA ALA A 97 9.15 -3.33 10.72
C ALA A 97 9.87 -1.97 10.84
N LYS A 98 9.77 -1.28 11.99
CA LYS A 98 10.54 -0.06 12.25
C LYS A 98 12.05 -0.33 12.21
N LEU A 99 12.52 -1.43 12.82
CA LEU A 99 13.93 -1.80 12.77
C LEU A 99 14.41 -2.13 11.37
N LEU A 100 13.60 -2.84 10.58
CA LEU A 100 13.94 -3.05 9.17
C LEU A 100 14.16 -1.71 8.45
N GLY A 101 13.32 -0.71 8.71
CA GLY A 101 13.53 0.65 8.18
C GLY A 101 14.76 1.38 8.75
N MET A 102 15.19 1.06 9.97
CA MET A 102 16.42 1.61 10.57
C MET A 102 17.69 1.03 9.93
N PHE A 103 17.73 -0.29 9.72
CA PHE A 103 18.84 -0.99 9.09
C PHE A 103 18.87 -0.78 7.57
N TYR A 104 17.70 -0.76 6.95
CA TYR A 104 17.51 -0.72 5.49
C TYR A 104 16.62 0.46 5.12
N GLN A 105 17.22 1.65 5.12
CA GLN A 105 16.59 2.82 4.52
C GLN A 105 16.61 2.68 3.00
N ASP A 106 15.54 3.14 2.34
CA ASP A 106 15.53 3.30 0.89
C ASP A 106 16.75 4.10 0.43
N LEU A 107 17.24 3.81 -0.78
CA LEU A 107 18.30 4.59 -1.40
C LEU A 107 17.93 6.07 -1.35
N GLN A 108 18.74 6.86 -0.63
CA GLN A 108 18.58 8.30 -0.60
C GLN A 108 18.94 8.82 -1.99
N TYR A 109 17.95 9.34 -2.69
CA TYR A 109 18.21 10.17 -3.85
C TYR A 109 18.88 11.44 -3.35
N MET A 110 20.04 11.78 -3.91
CA MET A 110 20.60 13.10 -3.63
C MET A 110 19.61 14.14 -4.17
N SER A 111 19.42 15.22 -3.43
CA SER A 111 18.59 16.35 -3.89
C SER A 111 19.22 16.93 -5.16
N GLU A 112 18.74 16.48 -6.31
CA GLU A 112 19.30 16.81 -7.62
C GLU A 112 18.16 16.82 -8.65
N ILE A 113 18.17 17.83 -9.51
CA ILE A 113 17.31 17.90 -10.68
C ILE A 113 18.17 17.52 -11.88
N ALA A 114 17.85 16.40 -12.52
CA ALA A 114 18.60 15.91 -13.66
C ALA A 114 18.56 16.93 -14.82
N SER A 115 19.69 17.15 -15.48
CA SER A 115 19.83 18.10 -16.60
C SER A 115 18.92 17.81 -17.81
N THR A 116 18.42 16.59 -17.93
CA THR A 116 17.49 16.15 -18.98
C THR A 116 16.01 16.31 -18.60
N ALA A 117 15.70 16.75 -17.37
CA ALA A 117 14.32 17.00 -16.96
C ALA A 117 13.79 18.25 -17.68
N VAL A 118 12.53 18.20 -18.13
CA VAL A 118 11.84 19.32 -18.77
C VAL A 118 10.83 19.86 -17.77
N ILE A 119 11.13 21.02 -17.20
CA ILE A 119 10.30 21.64 -16.17
C ILE A 119 9.84 22.99 -16.68
N SER A 120 8.52 23.23 -16.66
CA SER A 120 7.94 24.52 -17.02
C SER A 120 8.51 25.65 -16.14
N PRO A 121 8.80 26.84 -16.72
CA PRO A 121 9.18 28.01 -15.95
C PRO A 121 8.13 28.47 -14.92
N THR A 122 6.87 28.05 -15.07
CA THR A 122 5.78 28.39 -14.15
C THR A 122 5.56 27.36 -13.04
N ALA A 123 6.25 26.22 -13.11
CA ALA A 123 6.18 25.20 -12.06
C ALA A 123 6.93 25.66 -10.80
N LYS A 124 6.40 25.29 -9.63
CA LYS A 124 7.01 25.57 -8.33
C LYS A 124 7.57 24.28 -7.74
N ILE A 125 8.87 24.24 -7.52
CA ILE A 125 9.57 23.08 -6.95
C ILE A 125 10.06 23.44 -5.55
N GLY A 126 9.67 22.63 -4.57
CA GLY A 126 10.06 22.75 -3.17
C GLY A 126 11.54 22.45 -2.92
N GLN A 127 11.99 22.75 -1.71
CA GLN A 127 13.37 22.54 -1.28
C GLN A 127 13.70 21.06 -1.13
N GLY A 128 14.93 20.67 -1.46
CA GLY A 128 15.40 19.30 -1.24
C GLY A 128 14.75 18.24 -2.14
N CYS A 129 14.09 18.63 -3.24
CA CYS A 129 13.48 17.68 -4.18
C CYS A 129 14.54 16.98 -5.04
N THR A 130 14.23 15.74 -5.43
CA THR A 130 14.96 15.01 -6.48
C THR A 130 14.06 14.83 -7.68
N ILE A 131 14.52 15.23 -8.86
CA ILE A 131 13.82 15.05 -10.13
C ILE A 131 14.72 14.27 -11.09
N GLY A 132 14.27 13.08 -11.46
CA GLY A 132 15.01 12.13 -12.30
C GLY A 132 15.10 12.53 -13.77
N HIS A 133 15.84 11.72 -14.54
CA HIS A 133 16.06 11.95 -15.96
C HIS A 133 14.75 11.87 -16.77
N TYR A 134 14.60 12.74 -17.75
CA TYR A 134 13.45 12.76 -18.66
C TYR A 134 12.08 12.88 -17.96
N VAL A 135 12.06 13.42 -16.74
CA VAL A 135 10.81 13.85 -16.11
C VAL A 135 10.26 15.06 -16.86
N VAL A 136 8.93 15.11 -17.02
CA VAL A 136 8.22 16.27 -17.59
C VAL A 136 7.29 16.85 -16.54
N ILE A 137 7.47 18.13 -16.20
CA ILE A 137 6.62 18.89 -15.29
C ILE A 137 6.03 20.07 -16.07
N GLU A 138 4.72 20.07 -16.24
CA GLU A 138 3.99 21.08 -17.02
C GLU A 138 3.66 22.35 -16.23
N ASP A 139 2.96 23.29 -16.89
CA ASP A 139 2.64 24.60 -16.37
C ASP A 139 1.80 24.56 -15.08
N GLY A 140 2.11 25.47 -14.16
CA GLY A 140 1.35 25.65 -12.91
C GLY A 140 1.42 24.47 -11.93
N VAL A 141 2.28 23.47 -12.17
CA VAL A 141 2.49 22.36 -11.23
C VAL A 141 3.18 22.85 -9.96
N GLU A 142 2.75 22.33 -8.81
CA GLU A 142 3.40 22.57 -7.52
C GLU A 142 3.89 21.26 -6.91
N ILE A 143 5.18 21.19 -6.58
CA ILE A 143 5.83 20.04 -5.93
C ILE A 143 6.35 20.48 -4.56
N GLY A 144 5.91 19.82 -3.49
CA GLY A 144 6.32 20.11 -2.12
C GLY A 144 7.72 19.61 -1.77
N ASP A 145 8.26 20.13 -0.65
CA ASP A 145 9.62 19.87 -0.20
C ASP A 145 9.94 18.38 -0.05
N HIS A 146 11.19 18.00 -0.32
CA HIS A 146 11.72 16.64 -0.16
C HIS A 146 10.98 15.56 -0.96
N THR A 147 10.23 15.95 -1.99
CA THR A 147 9.57 15.02 -2.90
C THR A 147 10.57 14.48 -3.93
N VAL A 148 10.49 13.17 -4.16
CA VAL A 148 11.30 12.46 -5.13
C VAL A 148 10.41 12.04 -6.31
N ILE A 149 10.79 12.45 -7.51
CA ILE A 149 10.15 12.06 -8.77
C ILE A 149 11.19 11.33 -9.62
N ALA A 150 11.02 10.03 -9.81
CA ALA A 150 11.93 9.22 -10.60
C ALA A 150 11.73 9.39 -12.11
N SER A 151 12.69 8.89 -12.88
CA SER A 151 12.83 9.13 -14.32
C SER A 151 11.57 8.80 -15.13
N HIS A 152 11.38 9.52 -16.23
CA HIS A 152 10.27 9.32 -17.19
C HIS A 152 8.85 9.53 -16.64
N THR A 153 8.71 10.11 -15.46
CA THR A 153 7.40 10.51 -14.92
C THR A 153 6.92 11.81 -15.54
N VAL A 154 5.60 11.91 -15.76
CA VAL A 154 4.93 13.11 -16.28
C VAL A 154 3.95 13.63 -15.24
N ILE A 155 4.09 14.89 -14.85
CA ILE A 155 3.13 15.61 -14.01
C ILE A 155 2.50 16.72 -14.86
N ALA A 156 1.24 16.52 -15.24
CA ALA A 156 0.52 17.41 -16.13
C ALA A 156 0.06 18.70 -15.44
N ALA A 157 -0.31 19.68 -16.26
CA ALA A 157 -0.52 21.06 -15.83
C ALA A 157 -1.48 21.20 -14.65
N ASN A 158 -1.15 22.12 -13.75
CA ASN A 158 -1.92 22.48 -12.55
C ASN A 158 -2.13 21.35 -11.53
N CYS A 159 -1.41 20.22 -11.65
CA CYS A 159 -1.39 19.22 -10.59
C CYS A 159 -0.62 19.74 -9.37
N ILE A 160 -1.01 19.27 -8.18
CA ILE A 160 -0.30 19.56 -6.94
C ILE A 160 0.18 18.24 -6.34
N VAL A 161 1.43 18.20 -5.90
CA VAL A 161 2.03 17.11 -5.14
C VAL A 161 2.62 17.69 -3.86
N GLY A 162 2.20 17.16 -2.71
CA GLY A 162 2.68 17.60 -1.40
C GLY A 162 4.14 17.27 -1.13
N ALA A 163 4.54 17.43 0.13
CA ALA A 163 5.91 17.22 0.57
C ALA A 163 6.21 15.75 0.84
N SER A 164 7.48 15.37 0.74
CA SER A 164 8.00 14.05 1.10
C SER A 164 7.30 12.90 0.38
N CYS A 165 6.84 13.12 -0.85
CA CYS A 165 6.26 12.09 -1.69
C CYS A 165 7.36 11.32 -2.43
N LYS A 166 7.06 10.07 -2.80
CA LYS A 166 7.94 9.24 -3.62
C LYS A 166 7.15 8.72 -4.82
N ILE A 167 7.48 9.25 -6.00
CA ILE A 167 6.85 8.90 -7.27
C ILE A 167 7.88 8.16 -8.11
N ASP A 168 7.66 6.87 -8.32
CA ASP A 168 8.55 6.00 -9.09
C ASP A 168 8.47 6.32 -10.60
N SER A 169 9.30 5.64 -11.40
CA SER A 169 9.44 5.91 -12.82
C SER A 169 8.17 5.61 -13.62
N HIS A 170 8.04 6.24 -14.79
CA HIS A 170 6.93 6.00 -15.74
C HIS A 170 5.51 6.25 -15.21
N VAL A 171 5.37 6.98 -14.10
CA VAL A 171 4.07 7.40 -13.58
C VAL A 171 3.54 8.57 -14.42
N SER A 172 2.23 8.65 -14.59
CA SER A 172 1.59 9.85 -15.16
C SER A 172 0.48 10.36 -14.25
N VAL A 173 0.56 11.65 -13.91
CA VAL A 173 -0.42 12.34 -13.05
C VAL A 173 -1.04 13.48 -13.84
N SER A 174 -2.37 13.52 -13.89
CA SER A 174 -3.15 14.61 -14.48
C SER A 174 -4.35 14.94 -13.61
N ASN A 175 -4.86 16.17 -13.66
CA ASN A 175 -6.09 16.59 -12.97
C ASN A 175 -6.16 16.14 -11.49
N SER A 176 -5.04 16.23 -10.76
CA SER A 176 -4.90 15.61 -9.44
C SER A 176 -4.33 16.57 -8.41
N LEU A 177 -4.85 16.48 -7.19
CA LEU A 177 -4.30 17.11 -5.99
C LEU A 177 -3.86 16.00 -5.04
N ILE A 178 -2.55 15.93 -4.77
CA ILE A 178 -1.92 14.87 -4.00
C ILE A 178 -1.30 15.49 -2.74
N GLY A 179 -1.64 14.93 -1.59
CA GLY A 179 -1.13 15.31 -0.28
C GLY A 179 0.35 14.96 -0.08
N SER A 180 0.78 14.94 1.18
CA SER A 180 2.16 14.68 1.58
C SER A 180 2.39 13.22 1.99
N HIS A 181 3.64 12.76 1.92
CA HIS A 181 4.01 11.38 2.27
C HIS A 181 3.29 10.30 1.43
N VAL A 182 2.95 10.62 0.18
CA VAL A 182 2.31 9.68 -0.74
C VAL A 182 3.37 8.90 -1.51
N GLY A 183 3.20 7.57 -1.56
CA GLY A 183 4.01 6.67 -2.38
C GLY A 183 3.25 6.24 -3.64
N ILE A 184 3.86 6.42 -4.82
CA ILE A 184 3.26 6.01 -6.11
C ILE A 184 4.26 5.16 -6.86
N LYS A 185 3.93 3.89 -7.07
CA LYS A 185 4.81 2.92 -7.71
C LYS A 185 4.75 2.99 -9.23
N THR A 186 5.78 2.40 -9.83
CA THR A 186 6.07 2.49 -11.27
C THR A 186 4.86 2.22 -12.16
N GLY A 187 4.70 3.04 -13.20
CA GLY A 187 3.68 2.85 -14.23
C GLY A 187 2.24 3.20 -13.85
N ALA A 188 1.96 3.65 -12.61
CA ALA A 188 0.62 4.07 -12.19
C ALA A 188 0.10 5.26 -13.03
N ARG A 189 -1.22 5.29 -13.26
CA ARG A 189 -1.92 6.31 -14.06
C ARG A 189 -3.00 6.98 -13.21
N ILE A 190 -2.86 8.28 -12.95
CA ILE A 190 -3.74 9.01 -12.03
C ILE A 190 -4.39 10.19 -12.74
N GLY A 191 -5.70 10.28 -12.59
CA GLY A 191 -6.57 11.33 -13.11
C GLY A 191 -6.76 11.29 -14.62
N GLN A 192 -6.70 10.08 -15.18
CA GLN A 192 -7.16 9.83 -16.55
C GLN A 192 -8.68 9.98 -16.62
N ARG A 193 -9.19 10.25 -17.83
CA ARG A 193 -10.63 10.36 -18.06
C ARG A 193 -11.30 9.00 -17.79
N GLY A 194 -12.28 8.97 -16.89
CA GLY A 194 -13.09 7.79 -16.65
C GLY A 194 -14.01 7.38 -17.80
N PHE A 195 -14.51 6.15 -17.71
CA PHE A 195 -15.32 5.48 -18.72
C PHE A 195 -16.79 5.97 -18.77
N GLY A 196 -16.99 7.26 -19.05
CA GLY A 196 -18.32 7.89 -19.15
C GLY A 196 -18.72 8.23 -20.59
N PHE A 197 -19.87 7.72 -21.03
CA PHE A 197 -20.49 7.96 -22.33
C PHE A 197 -22.01 7.73 -22.24
N ASP A 198 -22.76 8.44 -23.07
CA ASP A 198 -24.17 8.17 -23.32
C ASP A 198 -24.30 7.19 -24.50
N MET A 199 -25.32 6.33 -24.45
CA MET A 199 -25.53 5.26 -25.43
C MET A 199 -26.92 5.34 -26.04
N ASP A 200 -26.99 5.42 -27.36
CA ASP A 200 -28.24 5.30 -28.10
C ASP A 200 -28.08 4.39 -29.33
N ALA A 201 -29.16 4.22 -30.11
CA ALA A 201 -29.14 3.40 -31.31
C ALA A 201 -28.22 3.93 -32.43
N LYS A 202 -27.78 5.19 -32.35
CA LYS A 202 -26.88 5.84 -33.32
C LYS A 202 -25.41 5.72 -32.92
N GLY A 203 -25.12 5.41 -31.66
CA GLY A 203 -23.78 5.13 -31.18
C GLY A 203 -23.52 5.62 -29.76
N HIS A 204 -22.28 6.03 -29.51
CA HIS A 204 -21.80 6.43 -28.18
C HIS A 204 -21.25 7.85 -28.24
N ILE A 205 -21.72 8.71 -27.33
CA ILE A 205 -21.23 10.08 -27.20
C ILE A 205 -20.44 10.19 -25.89
N PRO A 206 -19.16 10.61 -25.93
CA PRO A 206 -18.36 10.75 -24.72
C PRO A 206 -18.95 11.81 -23.78
N VAL A 207 -19.13 11.45 -22.51
CA VAL A 207 -19.50 12.41 -21.46
C VAL A 207 -18.19 13.00 -20.88
N PRO A 208 -18.01 14.33 -20.92
CA PRO A 208 -16.85 14.98 -20.32
C PRO A 208 -16.70 14.63 -18.83
N GLN A 209 -15.48 14.31 -18.42
CA GLN A 209 -15.13 14.10 -17.01
C GLN A 209 -14.40 15.36 -16.54
N LEU A 210 -15.07 16.19 -15.75
CA LEU A 210 -14.66 17.53 -15.34
C LEU A 210 -14.10 17.56 -13.92
N GLY A 211 -14.38 16.55 -13.09
CA GLY A 211 -13.85 16.40 -11.74
C GLY A 211 -12.36 16.10 -11.72
N ARG A 212 -11.82 15.81 -10.54
CA ARG A 212 -10.39 15.59 -10.29
C ARG A 212 -10.16 14.26 -9.57
N VAL A 213 -8.91 13.98 -9.25
CA VAL A 213 -8.53 13.02 -8.23
C VAL A 213 -7.96 13.78 -7.04
N ILE A 214 -8.46 13.48 -5.84
CA ILE A 214 -7.93 13.99 -4.58
C ILE A 214 -7.31 12.81 -3.83
N ILE A 215 -6.03 12.92 -3.50
CA ILE A 215 -5.29 11.91 -2.74
C ILE A 215 -4.78 12.57 -1.47
N GLU A 216 -5.18 12.05 -0.31
CA GLU A 216 -4.74 12.56 0.99
C GLU A 216 -3.39 11.98 1.42
N ASP A 217 -2.90 12.45 2.57
CA ASP A 217 -1.58 12.10 3.08
C ASP A 217 -1.41 10.60 3.37
N TYR A 218 -0.17 10.14 3.32
CA TYR A 218 0.24 8.78 3.69
C TYR A 218 -0.41 7.65 2.89
N VAL A 219 -0.94 7.92 1.70
CA VAL A 219 -1.47 6.90 0.79
C VAL A 219 -0.32 6.20 0.05
N ASP A 220 -0.42 4.88 -0.13
CA ASP A 220 0.44 4.13 -1.05
C ASP A 220 -0.36 3.58 -2.23
N ILE A 221 0.18 3.74 -3.44
CA ILE A 221 -0.41 3.30 -4.70
C ILE A 221 0.57 2.37 -5.41
N GLY A 222 0.12 1.15 -5.67
CA GLY A 222 0.89 0.09 -6.31
C GLY A 222 1.14 0.31 -7.81
N ALA A 223 2.01 -0.52 -8.36
CA ALA A 223 2.49 -0.43 -9.72
C ALA A 223 1.35 -0.68 -10.70
N ASN A 224 1.33 0.12 -11.78
CA ASN A 224 0.30 0.09 -12.84
C ASN A 224 -1.14 0.20 -12.33
N THR A 225 -1.37 0.71 -11.13
CA THR A 225 -2.71 1.05 -10.66
C THR A 225 -3.26 2.24 -11.45
N THR A 226 -4.56 2.20 -11.71
CA THR A 226 -5.28 3.23 -12.47
C THR A 226 -6.34 3.87 -11.60
N ILE A 227 -6.35 5.21 -11.55
CA ILE A 227 -7.31 6.00 -10.78
C ILE A 227 -7.89 7.06 -11.71
N ASP A 228 -9.15 6.90 -12.06
CA ASP A 228 -9.84 7.84 -12.94
C ASP A 228 -10.23 9.11 -12.19
N ARG A 229 -10.16 10.26 -12.87
CA ARG A 229 -10.76 11.51 -12.37
C ARG A 229 -12.28 11.38 -12.34
N GLY A 230 -12.91 12.07 -11.40
CA GLY A 230 -14.36 12.06 -11.30
C GLY A 230 -15.06 12.80 -12.45
N SER A 231 -16.37 12.56 -12.58
CA SER A 231 -17.23 13.20 -13.59
C SER A 231 -17.52 14.67 -13.27
N ASN A 232 -18.43 14.96 -12.34
CA ASN A 232 -18.69 16.31 -11.82
C ASN A 232 -18.10 16.49 -10.41
N ALA A 233 -18.21 15.46 -9.57
CA ALA A 233 -17.49 15.36 -8.31
C ALA A 233 -16.09 14.77 -8.53
N ASP A 234 -15.26 14.77 -7.49
CA ASP A 234 -13.92 14.19 -7.52
C ASP A 234 -13.93 12.70 -7.16
N THR A 235 -12.92 11.96 -7.64
CA THR A 235 -12.52 10.67 -7.06
C THR A 235 -11.64 10.98 -5.85
N HIS A 236 -11.86 10.33 -4.70
CA HIS A 236 -11.19 10.71 -3.44
C HIS A 236 -10.60 9.51 -2.72
N ILE A 237 -9.26 9.50 -2.59
CA ILE A 237 -8.51 8.51 -1.83
C ILE A 237 -8.10 9.12 -0.50
N LYS A 238 -8.72 8.66 0.59
CA LYS A 238 -8.50 9.24 1.92
C LYS A 238 -7.25 8.71 2.60
N LYS A 239 -6.85 9.43 3.64
CA LYS A 239 -5.59 9.29 4.38
C LYS A 239 -5.26 7.84 4.71
N GLY A 240 -4.00 7.47 4.46
CA GLY A 240 -3.45 6.20 4.89
C GLY A 240 -3.95 4.95 4.15
N ALA A 241 -4.75 5.11 3.10
CA ALA A 241 -5.17 3.98 2.26
C ALA A 241 -3.96 3.27 1.62
N ARG A 242 -4.03 1.94 1.50
CA ARG A 242 -3.00 1.11 0.87
C ARG A 242 -3.60 0.41 -0.33
N ILE A 243 -3.17 0.80 -1.52
CA ILE A 243 -3.66 0.29 -2.79
C ILE A 243 -2.52 -0.49 -3.44
N ASP A 244 -2.71 -1.79 -3.61
CA ASP A 244 -1.71 -2.68 -4.20
C ASP A 244 -1.66 -2.53 -5.73
N ASN A 245 -0.88 -3.37 -6.39
CA ASN A 245 -0.59 -3.30 -7.83
C ASN A 245 -1.83 -3.64 -8.67
N GLN A 246 -1.90 -3.02 -9.86
CA GLN A 246 -2.92 -3.32 -10.88
C GLN A 246 -4.36 -3.13 -10.39
N VAL A 247 -4.59 -2.27 -9.40
CA VAL A 247 -5.94 -1.92 -8.95
C VAL A 247 -6.56 -0.94 -9.96
N MET A 248 -7.87 -1.07 -10.17
CA MET A 248 -8.66 -0.13 -10.96
C MET A 248 -9.68 0.58 -10.08
N ILE A 249 -9.56 1.91 -9.99
CA ILE A 249 -10.48 2.81 -9.30
C ILE A 249 -11.16 3.72 -10.33
N ALA A 250 -12.44 3.48 -10.59
CA ALA A 250 -13.23 4.28 -11.52
C ALA A 250 -13.56 5.69 -10.99
N HIS A 251 -14.16 6.50 -11.86
CA HIS A 251 -14.56 7.87 -11.57
C HIS A 251 -15.51 7.95 -10.35
N ASN A 252 -15.34 9.00 -9.54
CA ASN A 252 -16.18 9.32 -8.37
C ASN A 252 -16.12 8.31 -7.22
N VAL A 253 -15.20 7.34 -7.27
CA VAL A 253 -15.01 6.41 -6.16
C VAL A 253 -14.43 7.15 -4.96
N ILE A 254 -14.93 6.80 -3.77
CA ILE A 254 -14.36 7.25 -2.50
C ILE A 254 -13.76 6.05 -1.79
N ILE A 255 -12.48 6.12 -1.45
CA ILE A 255 -11.79 5.12 -0.62
C ILE A 255 -11.59 5.72 0.76
N GLY A 256 -12.22 5.14 1.77
CA GLY A 256 -12.13 5.60 3.15
C GLY A 256 -10.76 5.37 3.80
N GLU A 257 -10.54 6.07 4.91
CA GLU A 257 -9.27 6.12 5.63
C GLU A 257 -8.75 4.72 5.98
N TYR A 258 -7.45 4.50 5.79
CA TYR A 258 -6.77 3.25 6.15
C TYR A 258 -7.35 1.97 5.53
N SER A 259 -8.13 2.09 4.45
CA SER A 259 -8.60 0.93 3.69
C SER A 259 -7.47 0.29 2.90
N ILE A 260 -7.57 -1.02 2.72
CA ILE A 260 -6.58 -1.85 2.03
C ILE A 260 -7.25 -2.49 0.81
N LEU A 261 -6.74 -2.19 -0.38
CA LEU A 261 -7.12 -2.82 -1.64
C LEU A 261 -5.96 -3.68 -2.13
N VAL A 262 -6.13 -5.00 -2.14
CA VAL A 262 -5.09 -5.94 -2.59
C VAL A 262 -5.09 -6.04 -4.12
N ALA A 263 -4.03 -6.60 -4.70
CA ALA A 263 -3.78 -6.57 -6.14
C ALA A 263 -4.99 -6.97 -6.98
N GLN A 264 -5.18 -6.24 -8.09
CA GLN A 264 -6.24 -6.49 -9.08
C GLN A 264 -7.68 -6.30 -8.58
N VAL A 265 -7.89 -5.61 -7.46
CA VAL A 265 -9.22 -5.11 -7.09
C VAL A 265 -9.73 -4.15 -8.17
N GLY A 266 -10.99 -4.27 -8.55
CA GLY A 266 -11.66 -3.38 -9.49
C GLY A 266 -12.92 -2.78 -8.87
N ILE A 267 -13.02 -1.44 -8.88
CA ILE A 267 -14.14 -0.70 -8.28
C ILE A 267 -14.77 0.16 -9.36
N ALA A 268 -16.04 -0.09 -9.65
CA ALA A 268 -16.82 0.70 -10.60
C ALA A 268 -17.28 2.04 -10.01
N GLY A 269 -17.70 2.95 -10.90
CA GLY A 269 -17.84 4.36 -10.58
C GLY A 269 -18.86 4.69 -9.48
N SER A 270 -18.61 5.80 -8.79
CA SER A 270 -19.47 6.35 -7.72
C SER A 270 -19.67 5.47 -6.48
N THR A 271 -18.88 4.40 -6.33
CA THR A 271 -18.90 3.55 -5.14
C THR A 271 -18.10 4.16 -4.00
N GLN A 272 -18.59 4.03 -2.78
CA GLN A 272 -18.00 4.59 -1.57
C GLN A 272 -17.62 3.49 -0.60
N LEU A 273 -16.34 3.38 -0.27
CA LEU A 273 -15.81 2.52 0.76
C LEU A 273 -15.59 3.33 2.04
N GLY A 274 -16.07 2.78 3.16
CA GLY A 274 -15.83 3.28 4.50
C GLY A 274 -14.37 3.14 4.94
N LYS A 275 -14.12 3.42 6.21
CA LYS A 275 -12.79 3.32 6.84
C LYS A 275 -12.41 1.87 7.09
N PHE A 276 -11.12 1.56 7.04
CA PHE A 276 -10.59 0.22 7.37
C PHE A 276 -11.23 -0.93 6.58
N VAL A 277 -11.75 -0.66 5.38
CA VAL A 277 -12.25 -1.71 4.49
C VAL A 277 -11.07 -2.51 3.96
N ILE A 278 -11.19 -3.84 3.92
CA ILE A 278 -10.20 -4.73 3.32
C ILE A 278 -10.84 -5.44 2.14
N ALA A 279 -10.42 -5.08 0.92
CA ALA A 279 -10.75 -5.82 -0.30
C ALA A 279 -9.56 -6.70 -0.69
N ALA A 280 -9.70 -8.01 -0.50
CA ALA A 280 -8.65 -8.96 -0.87
C ALA A 280 -8.51 -9.11 -2.39
N GLY A 281 -7.49 -9.83 -2.84
CA GLY A 281 -7.05 -9.83 -4.25
C GLY A 281 -8.18 -10.18 -5.22
N GLN A 282 -8.23 -9.48 -6.34
CA GLN A 282 -9.20 -9.69 -7.42
C GLN A 282 -10.68 -9.53 -7.01
N VAL A 283 -10.99 -8.75 -5.97
CA VAL A 283 -12.38 -8.39 -5.67
C VAL A 283 -12.92 -7.42 -6.72
N GLY A 284 -14.13 -7.68 -7.22
CA GLY A 284 -14.88 -6.77 -8.08
C GLY A 284 -16.03 -6.11 -7.32
N ILE A 285 -16.15 -4.78 -7.41
CA ILE A 285 -17.20 -4.02 -6.75
C ILE A 285 -17.99 -3.23 -7.80
N ALA A 286 -19.31 -3.48 -7.88
CA ALA A 286 -20.19 -2.75 -8.77
C ALA A 286 -20.29 -1.26 -8.40
N GLY A 287 -20.83 -0.46 -9.32
CA GLY A 287 -20.92 1.00 -9.17
C GLY A 287 -22.06 1.42 -8.26
N HIS A 288 -21.99 2.65 -7.76
CA HIS A 288 -23.01 3.27 -6.91
C HIS A 288 -23.31 2.52 -5.60
N LEU A 289 -22.35 1.78 -5.07
CA LEU A 289 -22.51 1.04 -3.82
C LEU A 289 -21.97 1.84 -2.62
N THR A 290 -22.55 1.59 -1.45
CA THR A 290 -22.02 2.01 -0.15
C THR A 290 -21.52 0.79 0.62
N ILE A 291 -20.23 0.77 0.93
CA ILE A 291 -19.57 -0.28 1.70
C ILE A 291 -19.18 0.30 3.06
N GLY A 292 -19.78 -0.20 4.13
CA GLY A 292 -19.58 0.31 5.48
C GLY A 292 -18.17 0.11 6.03
N ASP A 293 -17.88 0.79 7.14
CA ASP A 293 -16.58 0.74 7.82
C ASP A 293 -16.20 -0.69 8.24
N GLY A 294 -14.92 -1.04 8.13
CA GLY A 294 -14.37 -2.30 8.64
C GLY A 294 -14.81 -3.56 7.88
N VAL A 295 -15.49 -3.41 6.74
CA VAL A 295 -15.91 -4.55 5.92
C VAL A 295 -14.69 -5.30 5.38
N GLN A 296 -14.73 -6.63 5.44
CA GLN A 296 -13.69 -7.51 4.90
C GLN A 296 -14.27 -8.36 3.78
N ILE A 297 -13.73 -8.20 2.58
CA ILE A 297 -14.17 -8.87 1.36
C ILE A 297 -13.11 -9.90 0.97
N ALA A 298 -13.48 -11.18 0.95
CA ALA A 298 -12.60 -12.28 0.59
C ALA A 298 -12.19 -12.21 -0.90
N ALA A 299 -11.02 -12.76 -1.22
CA ALA A 299 -10.45 -12.70 -2.56
C ALA A 299 -11.40 -13.29 -3.61
N LYS A 300 -11.37 -12.73 -4.83
CA LYS A 300 -12.24 -13.10 -5.97
C LYS A 300 -13.75 -12.90 -5.78
N SER A 301 -14.17 -12.20 -4.72
CA SER A 301 -15.59 -11.92 -4.51
C SER A 301 -16.11 -10.80 -5.42
N GLY A 302 -17.38 -10.89 -5.80
CA GLY A 302 -18.11 -9.83 -6.51
C GLY A 302 -19.17 -9.20 -5.61
N LEU A 303 -19.15 -7.88 -5.45
CA LEU A 303 -20.19 -7.12 -4.74
C LEU A 303 -21.15 -6.45 -5.71
N MET A 304 -22.44 -6.65 -5.49
CA MET A 304 -23.54 -6.14 -6.35
C MET A 304 -24.58 -5.30 -5.58
N ARG A 305 -24.36 -5.08 -4.28
CA ARG A 305 -25.27 -4.35 -3.38
C ARG A 305 -24.46 -3.75 -2.23
N ASP A 306 -25.08 -2.80 -1.55
CA ASP A 306 -24.53 -2.20 -0.34
C ASP A 306 -24.23 -3.26 0.72
N VAL A 307 -23.23 -2.96 1.55
CA VAL A 307 -22.75 -3.85 2.61
C VAL A 307 -22.61 -3.06 3.90
N GLU A 308 -23.28 -3.53 4.95
CA GLU A 308 -23.23 -2.93 6.28
C GLU A 308 -21.84 -3.02 6.93
N ALA A 309 -21.54 -2.07 7.81
CA ALA A 309 -20.27 -1.99 8.51
C ALA A 309 -19.93 -3.28 9.30
N GLY A 310 -18.65 -3.62 9.35
CA GLY A 310 -18.10 -4.77 10.08
C GLY A 310 -18.35 -6.14 9.43
N ALA A 311 -19.06 -6.18 8.29
CA ALA A 311 -19.37 -7.43 7.63
C ALA A 311 -18.12 -8.16 7.11
N LYS A 312 -18.15 -9.50 7.16
CA LYS A 312 -17.18 -10.36 6.48
C LYS A 312 -17.91 -11.11 5.37
N ILE A 313 -17.53 -10.84 4.12
CA ILE A 313 -18.28 -11.27 2.94
C ILE A 313 -17.37 -12.03 1.96
N ALA A 314 -17.91 -13.08 1.37
CA ALA A 314 -17.24 -13.91 0.37
C ALA A 314 -18.22 -14.36 -0.74
N GLY A 315 -17.70 -14.63 -1.94
CA GLY A 315 -18.42 -15.21 -3.10
C GLY A 315 -17.45 -15.60 -4.24
N TYR A 316 -17.80 -16.55 -5.11
CA TYR A 316 -16.88 -17.06 -6.16
C TYR A 316 -15.43 -17.46 -5.75
N PRO A 317 -15.22 -18.29 -4.72
CA PRO A 317 -13.94 -19.01 -4.59
C PRO A 317 -13.92 -20.27 -5.48
N ALA A 318 -12.72 -20.70 -5.87
CA ALA A 318 -12.55 -21.98 -6.56
C ALA A 318 -12.86 -23.14 -5.59
N ILE A 319 -13.65 -24.11 -6.07
CA ILE A 319 -13.96 -25.37 -5.37
C ILE A 319 -13.63 -26.55 -6.29
N PRO A 320 -13.50 -27.78 -5.77
CA PRO A 320 -13.24 -28.95 -6.60
C PRO A 320 -14.22 -29.06 -7.80
N ILE A 321 -13.70 -29.37 -8.99
CA ILE A 321 -14.44 -29.28 -10.26
C ILE A 321 -15.76 -30.07 -10.27
N ARG A 322 -15.79 -31.24 -9.61
CA ARG A 322 -17.00 -32.07 -9.49
C ARG A 322 -18.07 -31.41 -8.62
N GLU A 323 -17.68 -30.70 -7.57
CA GLU A 323 -18.60 -29.97 -6.70
C GLU A 323 -19.14 -28.72 -7.40
N HIS A 324 -18.28 -28.02 -8.14
CA HIS A 324 -18.69 -26.89 -8.96
C HIS A 324 -19.80 -27.26 -9.96
N PHE A 325 -19.60 -28.30 -10.78
CA PHE A 325 -20.63 -28.70 -11.74
C PHE A 325 -21.92 -29.19 -11.09
N LYS A 326 -21.85 -29.79 -9.89
CA LYS A 326 -23.06 -30.14 -9.11
C LYS A 326 -23.83 -28.89 -8.68
N GLN A 327 -23.14 -27.87 -8.16
CA GLN A 327 -23.78 -26.61 -7.78
C GLN A 327 -24.43 -25.92 -8.98
N VAL A 328 -23.73 -25.87 -10.13
CA VAL A 328 -24.27 -25.31 -11.39
C VAL A 328 -25.53 -26.05 -11.84
N ALA A 329 -25.53 -27.39 -11.80
CA ALA A 329 -26.68 -28.19 -12.17
C ALA A 329 -27.90 -27.93 -11.25
N VAL A 330 -27.68 -27.82 -9.94
CA VAL A 330 -28.73 -27.51 -8.95
C VAL A 330 -29.30 -26.12 -9.19
N LEU A 331 -28.45 -25.10 -9.38
CA LEU A 331 -28.87 -23.73 -9.67
C LEU A 331 -29.68 -23.65 -10.98
N SER A 332 -29.25 -24.35 -12.04
CA SER A 332 -29.98 -24.43 -13.31
C SER A 332 -31.37 -25.05 -13.16
N LYS A 333 -31.49 -26.12 -12.36
CA LYS A 333 -32.78 -26.73 -12.04
C LYS A 333 -33.68 -25.78 -11.25
N LEU A 334 -33.15 -25.09 -10.25
CA LEU A 334 -33.92 -24.11 -9.46
C LEU A 334 -34.40 -22.94 -10.32
N ALA A 335 -33.54 -22.42 -11.21
CA ALA A 335 -33.91 -21.34 -12.13
C ALA A 335 -35.01 -21.75 -13.12
N SER A 336 -34.97 -22.99 -13.62
CA SER A 336 -36.01 -23.51 -14.53
C SER A 336 -37.33 -23.87 -13.84
N THR A 337 -37.39 -23.90 -12.50
CA THR A 337 -38.60 -24.27 -11.76
C THR A 337 -39.51 -23.06 -11.43
N LYS A 338 -39.10 -21.81 -11.74
CA LYS A 338 -39.99 -20.63 -11.63
C LYS A 338 -40.70 -20.34 -12.94
N GLY A 339 -41.81 -21.06 -13.11
CA GLY A 339 -42.78 -20.91 -14.19
C GLY A 339 -44.11 -21.59 -13.84
N LYS A 340 -44.70 -21.21 -12.70
CA LYS A 340 -46.14 -21.26 -12.39
C LYS A 340 -46.47 -20.13 -11.44
#